data_AF-A0A7V0JKR7-F1
#
_entry.id   AF-A0A7V0JKR7-F1
#
_cell.length_a   1.000
_cell.length_b   1.000
_cell.length_c   1.000
_cell.angle_alpha   90.00
_cell.angle_beta   90.00
_cell.angle_gamma   90.00
#
_symmetry.space_group_name_H-M   'P 1'
#
loop_
_entity.id
_entity.type
_entity.pdbx_description
1 polymer ?
#
loop_
_entity_poly.entity_id
_entity_poly.type
_entity_poly.pdbx_seq_one_letter_code
_entity_poly.pdbx_strand_id
1 'polypeptide(L)'
;KQQLYEIIEIIETFPKLSRTELANTVCELFSWKRPTGKLKSVECRQFLERLDERGTIRLPARRKQYANKGAAKAQRTGKADIQPTISAKLKELSPILLTRVDSKEQRQLWYEYVDRYHYLGYQLPFGAQLRYFIKAGSTNDILGCFQFSSPAWKMAPRDRWIGWTDEQRKVNLQKIINNSRFLIFPKIPA
;
A
#
# COMPACT_ATOMS: atom_id res chain seq x y z
N LYS A 1 11.51 4.26 31.60
CA LYS A 1 12.87 3.71 31.87
C LYS A 1 12.87 2.19 31.83
N GLN A 2 11.93 1.50 32.51
CA GLN A 2 11.79 0.04 32.50
C GLN A 2 11.82 -0.63 31.11
N GLN A 3 10.94 -0.18 30.19
CA GLN A 3 10.86 -0.75 28.84
C GLN A 3 12.18 -0.64 28.03
N LEU A 4 13.04 0.35 28.32
CA LEU A 4 14.31 0.50 27.63
C LEU A 4 15.31 -0.57 28.07
N TYR A 5 15.33 -0.92 29.36
CA TYR A 5 16.19 -1.99 29.89
C TYR A 5 15.80 -3.35 29.32
N GLU A 6 14.50 -3.66 29.25
CA GLU A 6 13.99 -4.87 28.63
C GLU A 6 14.38 -4.95 27.13
N ILE A 7 14.37 -3.82 26.41
CA ILE A 7 14.85 -3.78 25.02
C ILE A 7 16.35 -4.07 24.93
N ILE A 8 17.16 -3.52 25.84
CA ILE A 8 18.61 -3.79 25.88
C ILE A 8 18.86 -5.27 26.13
N GLU A 9 18.18 -5.85 27.12
CA GLU A 9 18.27 -7.27 27.47
C GLU A 9 17.93 -8.17 26.27
N ILE A 10 16.85 -7.87 25.53
CA ILE A 10 16.48 -8.62 24.32
C ILE A 10 17.60 -8.56 23.27
N ILE A 11 18.23 -7.40 23.06
CA ILE A 11 19.29 -7.23 22.06
C ILE A 11 20.54 -8.01 22.46
N GLU A 12 20.91 -7.95 23.74
CA GLU A 12 22.06 -8.67 24.30
C GLU A 12 21.86 -10.18 24.32
N THR A 13 20.62 -10.64 24.55
CA THR A 13 20.24 -12.06 24.53
C THR A 13 20.30 -12.64 23.12
N PHE A 14 19.95 -11.83 22.11
CA PHE A 14 19.83 -12.29 20.72
C PHE A 14 20.77 -11.55 19.73
N PRO A 15 22.09 -11.53 19.93
CA PRO A 15 23.02 -10.69 19.16
C PRO A 15 23.20 -11.16 17.71
N LYS A 16 22.83 -12.42 17.41
CA LYS A 16 22.92 -13.02 16.07
C LYS A 16 21.69 -12.71 15.19
N LEU A 17 20.62 -12.17 15.76
CA LEU A 17 19.44 -11.78 15.00
C LEU A 17 19.75 -10.55 14.15
N SER A 18 19.15 -10.49 12.97
CA SER A 18 19.13 -9.28 12.16
C SER A 18 18.32 -8.18 12.87
N ARG A 19 18.58 -6.92 12.50
CA ARG A 19 17.81 -5.77 13.03
C ARG A 19 16.29 -5.92 12.80
N THR A 20 15.87 -6.61 11.73
CA THR A 20 14.45 -6.89 11.46
C THR A 20 13.89 -7.95 12.40
N GLU A 21 14.65 -9.03 12.66
CA GLU A 21 14.24 -10.08 13.59
C GLU A 21 14.17 -9.54 15.03
N LEU A 22 15.15 -8.75 15.47
CA LEU A 22 15.09 -8.05 16.76
C LEU A 22 13.85 -7.17 16.89
N ALA A 23 13.51 -6.42 15.84
CA ALA A 23 12.31 -5.60 15.84
C ALA A 23 11.01 -6.44 15.92
N ASN A 24 10.99 -7.62 15.31
CA ASN A 24 9.87 -8.56 15.46
C ASN A 24 9.76 -9.07 16.90
N THR A 25 10.87 -9.53 17.49
CA THR A 25 10.91 -10.03 18.87
C THR A 25 10.44 -8.97 19.86
N VAL A 26 10.93 -7.73 19.74
CA VAL A 26 10.45 -6.60 20.55
C VAL A 26 8.96 -6.36 20.31
N CYS A 27 8.50 -6.35 19.05
CA CYS A 27 7.08 -6.16 18.78
C CYS A 27 6.19 -7.27 19.35
N GLU A 28 6.66 -8.51 19.39
CA GLU A 28 5.95 -9.64 19.98
C GLU A 28 5.84 -9.50 21.49
N LEU A 29 6.98 -9.31 22.18
CA LEU A 29 7.06 -9.23 23.63
C LEU A 29 6.28 -8.03 24.19
N PHE A 30 6.36 -6.88 23.54
CA PHE A 30 5.64 -5.67 23.97
C PHE A 30 4.23 -5.55 23.38
N SER A 31 3.76 -6.56 22.63
CA SER A 31 2.46 -6.52 21.93
C SER A 31 2.28 -5.28 21.04
N TRP A 32 3.36 -4.80 20.41
CA TRP A 32 3.32 -3.69 19.46
C TRP A 32 2.74 -4.16 18.12
N LYS A 33 1.41 -4.30 18.09
CA LYS A 33 0.62 -4.78 16.96
C LYS A 33 -0.22 -3.67 16.35
N ARG A 34 -0.53 -3.81 15.07
CA ARG A 34 -1.55 -3.01 14.37
C ARG A 34 -2.94 -3.52 14.74
N PRO A 35 -4.03 -2.75 14.52
CA PRO A 35 -5.40 -3.25 14.66
C PRO A 35 -5.67 -4.53 13.85
N THR A 36 -4.92 -4.75 12.77
CA THR A 36 -4.99 -5.98 11.95
C THR A 36 -4.25 -7.18 12.56
N GLY A 37 -3.75 -7.10 13.80
CA GLY A 37 -2.97 -8.14 14.48
C GLY A 37 -1.49 -8.26 14.05
N LYS A 38 -1.09 -7.63 12.94
CA LYS A 38 0.30 -7.69 12.41
C LYS A 38 1.26 -6.86 13.26
N LEU A 39 2.51 -7.31 13.40
CA LEU A 39 3.56 -6.59 14.14
C LEU A 39 3.91 -5.23 13.50
N LYS A 40 4.28 -4.25 14.32
CA LYS A 40 4.82 -2.94 13.92
C LYS A 40 6.34 -3.00 13.66
N SER A 41 6.79 -4.05 12.98
CA SER A 41 8.21 -4.37 12.78
C SER A 41 9.01 -3.23 12.16
N VAL A 42 8.45 -2.56 11.14
CA VAL A 42 9.13 -1.46 10.44
C VAL A 42 9.32 -0.25 11.36
N GLU A 43 8.26 0.17 12.05
CA GLU A 43 8.29 1.29 12.99
C GLU A 43 9.18 1.00 14.20
N CYS A 44 9.12 -0.22 14.73
CA CYS A 44 9.99 -0.67 15.81
C CYS A 44 11.45 -0.68 15.37
N ARG A 45 11.77 -1.22 14.19
CA ARG A 45 13.13 -1.19 13.65
C ARG A 45 13.65 0.25 13.52
N GLN A 46 12.85 1.17 12.97
CA GLN A 46 13.23 2.59 12.88
C GLN A 46 13.40 3.25 14.25
N PHE A 47 12.62 2.84 15.25
CA PHE A 47 12.79 3.28 16.63
C PHE A 47 14.11 2.78 17.22
N LEU A 48 14.42 1.48 17.08
CA LEU A 48 15.68 0.89 17.53
C LEU A 48 16.88 1.53 16.81
N GLU A 49 16.81 1.74 15.50
CA GLU A 49 17.88 2.39 14.72
C GLU A 49 18.14 3.83 15.22
N ARG A 50 17.09 4.58 15.59
CA ARG A 50 17.26 5.92 16.21
C ARG A 50 17.86 5.87 17.61
N LEU A 51 17.62 4.81 18.38
CA LEU A 51 18.25 4.63 19.69
C LEU A 51 19.74 4.26 19.55
N ASP A 52 20.08 3.44 18.55
CA ASP A 52 21.46 3.08 18.17
C ASP A 52 22.25 4.31 17.72
N GLU A 53 21.64 5.14 16.86
CA GLU A 53 22.22 6.41 16.39
C GLU A 53 22.49 7.41 17.53
N ARG A 54 21.71 7.34 18.61
CA ARG A 54 21.87 8.16 19.82
C ARG A 54 22.80 7.53 20.86
N GLY A 55 23.38 6.37 20.58
CA GLY A 55 24.24 5.63 21.51
C GLY A 55 23.52 5.08 22.74
N THR A 56 22.18 5.03 22.73
CA THR A 56 21.38 4.53 23.87
C THR A 56 21.34 3.01 23.92
N ILE A 57 21.44 2.36 22.76
CA ILE A 57 21.56 0.91 22.60
C ILE A 57 22.65 0.63 21.56
N ARG A 58 23.09 -0.63 21.44
CA ARG A 58 24.03 -1.05 20.38
C ARG A 58 23.43 -2.17 19.55
N LEU A 59 23.02 -1.87 18.32
CA LEU A 59 22.45 -2.87 17.42
C LEU A 59 23.54 -3.65 16.66
N PRO A 60 23.26 -4.90 16.27
CA PRO A 60 24.13 -5.66 15.37
C PRO A 60 24.43 -4.90 14.07
N ALA A 61 25.60 -5.16 13.48
CA ALA A 61 26.00 -4.55 12.22
C ALA A 61 24.97 -4.79 11.10
N ARG A 62 24.74 -3.79 10.25
CA ARG A 62 23.82 -3.94 9.11
C ARG A 62 24.40 -4.96 8.13
N ARG A 63 23.66 -6.05 7.88
CA ARG A 63 23.99 -7.01 6.82
C ARG A 63 23.75 -6.36 5.46
N LYS A 64 24.78 -6.28 4.62
CA LYS A 64 24.67 -5.78 3.23
C LYS A 64 24.01 -6.86 2.35
N GLN A 65 22.70 -7.04 2.45
CA GLN A 65 21.95 -7.73 1.41
C GLN A 65 21.21 -6.66 0.60
N TYR A 66 21.72 -6.41 -0.61
CA TYR A 66 20.97 -5.68 -1.61
C TYR A 66 19.82 -6.59 -2.04
N ALA A 67 18.62 -6.32 -1.53
CA ALA A 67 17.44 -6.76 -2.25
C ALA A 67 17.51 -6.08 -3.61
N ASN A 68 17.69 -6.84 -4.69
CA ASN A 68 17.55 -6.35 -6.06
C ASN A 68 16.13 -5.77 -6.18
N LYS A 69 15.98 -4.48 -5.87
CA LYS A 69 14.76 -3.72 -6.09
C LYS A 69 14.70 -3.39 -7.57
N GLY A 70 14.60 -4.41 -8.41
CA GLY A 70 13.98 -4.21 -9.70
C GLY A 70 12.59 -3.63 -9.42
N ALA A 71 12.26 -2.48 -10.02
CA ALA A 71 10.91 -1.96 -9.95
C ALA A 71 9.95 -3.12 -10.29
N ALA A 72 8.97 -3.37 -9.42
CA ALA A 72 8.01 -4.45 -9.65
C ALA A 72 7.22 -4.11 -10.92
N LYS A 73 7.71 -4.57 -12.07
CA LYS A 73 7.05 -4.37 -13.36
C LYS A 73 5.86 -5.32 -13.43
N ALA A 74 4.72 -4.80 -13.86
CA ALA A 74 3.58 -5.65 -14.18
C ALA A 74 3.98 -6.59 -15.32
N GLN A 75 3.65 -7.87 -15.19
CA GLN A 75 3.83 -8.80 -16.29
C GLN A 75 2.73 -8.54 -17.32
N ARG A 76 3.11 -8.37 -18.59
CA ARG A 76 2.18 -8.24 -19.71
C ARG A 76 1.85 -9.62 -20.28
N THR A 77 0.57 -9.93 -20.37
CA THR A 77 -0.01 -11.18 -20.87
C THR A 77 -1.12 -10.89 -21.89
N GLY A 78 -1.66 -11.88 -22.59
CA GLY A 78 -2.78 -11.65 -23.51
C GLY A 78 -4.10 -11.25 -22.82
N LYS A 79 -4.19 -11.36 -21.49
CA LYS A 79 -5.45 -11.17 -20.73
C LYS A 79 -5.91 -9.72 -20.66
N ALA A 80 -4.99 -8.77 -20.80
CA ALA A 80 -5.29 -7.34 -20.77
C ALA A 80 -5.02 -6.69 -22.12
N ASP A 81 -4.98 -7.46 -23.21
CA ASP A 81 -4.88 -6.90 -24.56
C ASP A 81 -6.13 -6.10 -24.92
N ILE A 82 -5.97 -5.18 -25.86
CA ILE A 82 -7.03 -4.28 -26.26
C ILE A 82 -8.21 -5.10 -26.79
N GLN A 83 -9.37 -4.88 -26.20
CA GLN A 83 -10.62 -5.52 -26.62
C GLN A 83 -11.38 -4.58 -27.55
N PRO A 84 -12.29 -5.11 -28.39
CA PRO A 84 -13.16 -4.29 -29.23
C PRO A 84 -13.92 -3.23 -28.44
N THR A 85 -14.16 -2.09 -29.08
CA THR A 85 -14.93 -0.99 -28.50
C THR A 85 -16.33 -1.47 -28.09
N ILE A 86 -16.72 -1.15 -26.85
CA ILE A 86 -18.07 -1.42 -26.36
C ILE A 86 -18.95 -0.25 -26.79
N SER A 87 -19.75 -0.47 -27.83
CA SER A 87 -20.77 0.47 -28.29
C SER A 87 -22.14 0.06 -27.75
N ALA A 88 -22.35 0.28 -26.45
CA ALA A 88 -23.60 -0.03 -25.74
C ALA A 88 -24.06 1.19 -24.94
N LYS A 89 -25.37 1.33 -24.72
CA LYS A 89 -25.88 2.39 -23.83
C LYS A 89 -25.53 2.05 -22.38
N LEU A 90 -25.30 3.07 -21.54
CA LEU A 90 -24.98 2.85 -20.12
C LEU A 90 -26.02 1.98 -19.39
N LYS A 91 -27.30 2.10 -19.76
CA LYS A 91 -28.39 1.29 -19.22
C LYS A 91 -28.21 -0.21 -19.50
N GLU A 92 -27.59 -0.57 -20.62
CA GLU A 92 -27.31 -1.96 -20.99
C GLU A 92 -26.12 -2.55 -20.22
N LEU A 93 -25.23 -1.68 -19.71
CA LEU A 93 -24.10 -2.06 -18.85
C LEU A 93 -24.46 -2.07 -17.35
N SER A 94 -25.64 -1.57 -17.00
CA SER A 94 -26.05 -1.39 -15.62
C SER A 94 -26.48 -2.72 -14.96
N PRO A 95 -26.33 -2.84 -13.62
CA PRO A 95 -25.68 -1.88 -12.72
C PRO A 95 -24.17 -1.87 -12.89
N ILE A 96 -23.53 -0.72 -12.66
CA ILE A 96 -22.07 -0.65 -12.61
C ILE A 96 -21.60 -1.11 -11.24
N LEU A 97 -20.79 -2.16 -11.20
CA LEU A 97 -20.34 -2.80 -9.97
C LEU A 97 -18.86 -2.51 -9.71
N LEU A 98 -18.53 -2.26 -8.45
CA LEU A 98 -17.15 -2.23 -7.96
C LEU A 98 -16.80 -3.57 -7.32
N THR A 99 -16.12 -4.44 -8.06
CA THR A 99 -15.68 -5.75 -7.54
C THR A 99 -14.29 -5.62 -6.94
N ARG A 100 -14.16 -5.96 -5.65
CA ARG A 100 -12.88 -5.94 -4.94
C ARG A 100 -11.89 -6.95 -5.52
N VAL A 101 -10.62 -6.55 -5.57
CA VAL A 101 -9.49 -7.37 -6.02
C VAL A 101 -8.84 -8.01 -4.79
N ASP A 102 -9.03 -9.31 -4.63
CA ASP A 102 -8.59 -10.04 -3.42
C ASP A 102 -7.61 -11.20 -3.73
N SER A 103 -7.70 -11.80 -4.91
CA SER A 103 -6.79 -12.90 -5.30
C SER A 103 -5.47 -12.39 -5.88
N LYS A 104 -4.44 -13.26 -5.92
CA LYS A 104 -3.14 -12.93 -6.52
C LYS A 104 -3.28 -12.71 -8.03
N GLU A 105 -4.07 -13.54 -8.68
CA GLU A 105 -4.34 -13.53 -10.12
C GLU A 105 -5.09 -12.24 -10.51
N GLN A 106 -6.11 -11.87 -9.73
CA GLN A 106 -6.82 -10.60 -9.92
C GLN A 106 -5.89 -9.40 -9.74
N ARG A 107 -4.99 -9.42 -8.76
CA ARG A 107 -3.98 -8.36 -8.58
C ARG A 107 -3.06 -8.23 -9.77
N GLN A 108 -2.56 -9.34 -10.30
CA GLN A 108 -1.67 -9.32 -11.48
C GLN A 108 -2.38 -8.76 -12.70
N LEU A 109 -3.61 -9.21 -12.95
CA LEU A 109 -4.44 -8.67 -14.04
C LEU A 109 -4.70 -7.17 -13.86
N TRP A 110 -4.98 -6.73 -12.64
CA TRP A 110 -5.18 -5.31 -12.33
C TRP A 110 -3.90 -4.49 -12.58
N TYR A 111 -2.71 -5.00 -12.17
CA TYR A 111 -1.42 -4.34 -12.45
C TYR A 111 -1.21 -4.19 -13.95
N GLU A 112 -1.52 -5.23 -14.70
CA GLU A 112 -1.37 -5.23 -16.13
C GLU A 112 -2.27 -4.18 -16.82
N TYR A 113 -3.55 -4.12 -16.46
CA TYR A 113 -4.47 -3.11 -16.98
C TYR A 113 -3.99 -1.69 -16.70
N VAL A 114 -3.56 -1.41 -15.46
CA VAL A 114 -3.05 -0.09 -15.08
C VAL A 114 -1.73 0.23 -15.76
N ASP A 115 -0.84 -0.75 -15.92
CA ASP A 115 0.42 -0.56 -16.65
C ASP A 115 0.21 -0.22 -18.13
N ARG A 116 -0.78 -0.86 -18.77
CA ARG A 116 -1.04 -0.69 -20.20
C ARG A 116 -1.81 0.60 -20.51
N TYR A 117 -2.83 0.92 -19.72
CA TYR A 117 -3.83 1.91 -20.13
C TYR A 117 -3.91 3.16 -19.25
N HIS A 118 -3.34 3.14 -18.03
CA HIS A 118 -3.27 4.36 -17.23
C HIS A 118 -2.07 5.19 -17.68
N TYR A 119 -2.23 6.50 -17.86
CA TYR A 119 -1.17 7.40 -18.35
C TYR A 119 0.11 7.42 -17.48
N LEU A 120 0.01 7.09 -16.19
CA LEU A 120 1.16 6.93 -15.28
C LEU A 120 1.75 5.51 -15.23
N GLY A 121 1.15 4.56 -15.93
CA GLY A 121 1.44 3.13 -15.80
C GLY A 121 1.26 2.59 -14.38
N TYR A 122 1.75 1.36 -14.17
CA TYR A 122 1.78 0.74 -12.86
C TYR A 122 3.04 1.14 -12.10
N GLN A 123 2.84 1.66 -10.89
CA GLN A 123 3.90 1.96 -9.95
C GLN A 123 3.53 1.34 -8.62
N LEU A 124 4.50 0.78 -7.89
CA LEU A 124 4.24 0.19 -6.58
C LEU A 124 3.71 1.30 -5.64
N PRO A 125 2.44 1.23 -5.22
CA PRO A 125 1.86 2.30 -4.42
C PRO A 125 2.35 2.22 -2.97
N PHE A 126 2.45 3.37 -2.33
CA PHE A 126 2.85 3.49 -0.94
C PHE A 126 1.63 3.31 -0.01
N GLY A 127 1.85 2.61 1.11
CA GLY A 127 0.85 2.47 2.17
C GLY A 127 -0.22 1.38 1.90
N ALA A 128 -1.30 1.45 2.67
CA ALA A 128 -2.44 0.54 2.52
C ALA A 128 -3.25 0.91 1.28
N GLN A 129 -3.88 -0.09 0.68
CA GLN A 129 -4.56 0.08 -0.60
C GLN A 129 -5.73 -0.87 -0.78
N LEU A 130 -6.74 -0.38 -1.49
CA LEU A 130 -7.88 -1.15 -1.97
C LEU A 130 -7.96 -1.00 -3.48
N ARG A 131 -8.18 -2.11 -4.17
CA ARG A 131 -8.26 -2.16 -5.63
C ARG A 131 -9.58 -2.78 -6.02
N TYR A 132 -10.17 -2.22 -7.07
CA TYR A 132 -11.42 -2.68 -7.63
C TYR A 132 -11.33 -2.75 -9.14
N PHE A 133 -12.07 -3.68 -9.70
CA PHE A 133 -12.51 -3.65 -11.08
C PHE A 133 -13.86 -2.93 -11.15
N ILE A 134 -14.01 -2.05 -12.13
CA ILE A 134 -15.29 -1.50 -12.53
C ILE A 134 -15.88 -2.49 -13.52
N LYS A 135 -17.06 -3.02 -13.23
CA LYS A 135 -17.71 -4.04 -14.07
C LYS A 135 -19.10 -3.65 -14.51
N ALA A 136 -19.46 -4.04 -15.73
CA ALA A 136 -20.85 -4.10 -16.15
C ALA A 136 -21.55 -5.26 -15.43
N GLY A 137 -22.63 -5.00 -14.72
CA GLY A 137 -23.36 -6.03 -13.99
C GLY A 137 -24.08 -7.01 -14.91
N SER A 138 -24.47 -6.56 -16.10
CA SER A 138 -25.17 -7.35 -17.11
C SER A 138 -24.27 -8.39 -17.81
N THR A 139 -23.03 -8.03 -18.14
CA THR A 139 -22.10 -8.90 -18.88
C THR A 139 -20.91 -9.39 -18.05
N ASN A 140 -20.72 -8.84 -16.84
CA ASN A 140 -19.53 -9.02 -16.01
C ASN A 140 -18.21 -8.53 -16.67
N ASP A 141 -18.32 -7.76 -17.75
CA ASP A 141 -17.17 -7.16 -18.43
C ASP A 141 -16.45 -6.18 -17.52
N ILE A 142 -15.12 -6.23 -17.54
CA ILE A 142 -14.29 -5.21 -16.89
C ILE A 142 -14.23 -3.98 -17.79
N LEU A 143 -14.72 -2.87 -17.27
CA LEU A 143 -14.79 -1.57 -17.93
C LEU A 143 -13.64 -0.65 -17.50
N GLY A 144 -13.02 -0.94 -16.35
CA GLY A 144 -11.97 -0.10 -15.80
C GLY A 144 -11.38 -0.60 -14.48
N CYS A 145 -10.45 0.19 -13.96
CA CYS A 145 -9.75 -0.06 -12.71
C CYS A 145 -9.87 1.14 -11.77
N PHE A 146 -9.98 0.85 -10.48
CA PHE A 146 -10.13 1.86 -9.44
C PHE A 146 -9.23 1.50 -8.25
N GLN A 147 -8.48 2.48 -7.70
CA GLN A 147 -7.64 2.28 -6.51
C GLN A 147 -7.80 3.39 -5.48
N PHE A 148 -8.06 2.98 -4.24
CA PHE A 148 -7.87 3.82 -3.07
C PHE A 148 -6.56 3.50 -2.38
N SER A 149 -5.86 4.51 -1.90
CA SER A 149 -4.67 4.38 -1.07
C SER A 149 -4.82 5.13 0.24
N SER A 150 -3.91 4.84 1.17
CA SER A 150 -3.67 5.72 2.30
C SER A 150 -3.50 7.18 1.83
N PRO A 151 -3.99 8.14 2.62
CA PRO A 151 -3.92 9.55 2.29
C PRO A 151 -2.48 10.05 2.28
N ALA A 152 -2.17 10.92 1.31
CA ALA A 152 -0.89 11.61 1.25
C ALA A 152 -0.68 12.40 2.55
N TRP A 153 0.50 12.29 3.16
CA TRP A 153 0.77 12.91 4.46
C TRP A 153 0.48 14.41 4.45
N LYS A 154 0.98 15.14 3.44
CA LYS A 154 0.68 16.55 3.21
C LYS A 154 0.12 16.75 1.81
N MET A 155 -0.98 17.49 1.68
CA MET A 155 -1.56 17.86 0.39
C MET A 155 -2.33 19.17 0.55
N ALA A 156 -1.62 20.29 0.35
CA ALA A 156 -2.15 21.63 0.60
C ALA A 156 -3.51 21.89 -0.08
N PRO A 157 -3.77 21.47 -1.34
CA PRO A 157 -5.08 21.65 -1.95
C PRO A 157 -6.22 20.97 -1.17
N ARG A 158 -6.00 19.73 -0.69
CA ARG A 158 -6.98 19.03 0.14
C ARG A 158 -7.15 19.72 1.48
N ASP A 159 -6.04 19.99 2.16
CA ASP A 159 -6.10 20.54 3.51
C ASP A 159 -6.82 21.90 3.50
N ARG A 160 -6.61 22.72 2.47
CA ARG A 160 -7.37 23.98 2.24
C ARG A 160 -8.84 23.74 1.91
N TRP A 161 -9.15 22.79 1.03
CA TRP A 161 -10.54 22.52 0.63
C TRP A 161 -11.39 21.98 1.80
N ILE A 162 -10.82 21.11 2.64
CA ILE A 162 -11.51 20.62 3.85
C ILE A 162 -11.50 21.68 4.96
N GLY A 163 -10.58 22.64 4.91
CA GLY A 163 -10.40 23.67 5.95
C GLY A 163 -9.62 23.17 7.17
N TRP A 164 -8.71 22.20 6.99
CA TRP A 164 -7.89 21.67 8.06
C TRP A 164 -6.66 22.53 8.34
N THR A 165 -6.43 22.82 9.62
CA THR A 165 -5.12 23.22 10.11
C THR A 165 -4.14 22.04 10.12
N ASP A 166 -2.86 22.30 10.35
CA ASP A 166 -1.84 21.24 10.43
C ASP A 166 -2.10 20.25 11.58
N GLU A 167 -2.63 20.74 12.70
CA GLU A 167 -3.04 19.96 13.87
C GLU A 167 -4.24 19.08 13.56
N GLN A 168 -5.27 19.67 12.93
CA GLN A 168 -6.46 18.93 12.52
C GLN A 168 -6.13 17.86 11.47
N ARG A 169 -5.23 18.17 10.53
CA ARG A 169 -4.74 17.19 9.55
C ARG A 169 -4.12 15.99 10.25
N LYS A 170 -3.22 16.18 11.23
CA LYS A 170 -2.56 15.06 11.93
C LYS A 170 -3.56 14.07 12.54
N VAL A 171 -4.66 14.57 13.09
CA VAL A 171 -5.70 13.75 13.75
C VAL A 171 -6.68 13.15 12.74
N ASN A 172 -7.09 13.93 11.73
CA ASN A 172 -8.15 13.52 10.82
C ASN A 172 -7.65 12.76 9.59
N LEU A 173 -6.33 12.73 9.34
CA LEU A 173 -5.77 12.09 8.15
C LEU A 173 -6.25 10.64 8.00
N GLN A 174 -6.31 9.87 9.10
CA GLN A 174 -6.74 8.46 9.07
C GLN A 174 -8.22 8.25 8.70
N LYS A 175 -9.03 9.32 8.64
CA LYS A 175 -10.47 9.27 8.31
C LYS A 175 -10.73 9.40 6.80
N ILE A 176 -9.71 9.66 6.01
CA ILE A 176 -9.82 9.86 4.57
C ILE A 176 -8.93 8.90 3.81
N ILE A 177 -9.27 8.68 2.54
CA ILE A 177 -8.51 7.88 1.59
C ILE A 177 -8.28 8.69 0.32
N ASN A 178 -7.19 8.39 -0.39
CA ASN A 178 -6.90 9.02 -1.68
C ASN A 178 -7.38 8.12 -2.81
N ASN A 179 -8.08 8.68 -3.79
CA ASN A 179 -8.19 8.04 -5.10
C ASN A 179 -6.84 8.17 -5.80
N SER A 180 -6.12 7.06 -5.90
CA SER A 180 -4.75 7.03 -6.41
C SER A 180 -4.65 6.54 -7.85
N ARG A 181 -5.63 5.77 -8.33
CA ARG A 181 -5.74 5.36 -9.73
C ARG A 181 -7.21 5.31 -10.13
N PHE A 182 -7.52 5.99 -11.22
CA PHE A 182 -8.80 5.93 -11.88
C PHE A 182 -8.55 5.66 -13.36
N LEU A 183 -9.11 4.57 -13.88
CA LEU A 183 -8.92 4.13 -15.25
C LEU A 183 -10.25 3.63 -15.78
N ILE A 184 -10.73 4.25 -16.86
CA ILE A 184 -11.73 3.67 -17.76
C ILE A 184 -10.98 3.20 -19.00
N PHE A 185 -11.27 1.99 -19.46
CA PHE A 185 -10.53 1.42 -20.59
C PHE A 185 -10.81 2.17 -21.89
N PRO A 186 -9.82 2.28 -22.79
CA PRO A 186 -9.95 3.02 -24.05
C PRO A 186 -11.02 2.45 -24.99
N LYS A 187 -11.45 1.19 -24.78
CA LYS A 187 -12.56 0.57 -25.50
C LYS A 187 -13.93 1.14 -25.13
N ILE A 188 -14.03 1.98 -24.09
CA ILE A 188 -15.26 2.66 -23.71
C ILE A 188 -15.19 4.07 -24.31
N PRO A 189 -16.11 4.46 -25.20
CA PRO A 189 -16.13 5.81 -25.74
C PRO A 189 -16.38 6.84 -24.63
N ALA A 190 -15.80 8.03 -24.79
CA ALA A 190 -15.94 9.16 -23.86
C ALA A 190 -17.36 9.73 -23.85
#